data_AF-A0A940TEV5-F1
#
_entry.id   AF-A0A940TEV5-F1
#
_cell.length_a   1.000
_cell.length_b   1.000
_cell.length_c   1.000
_cell.angle_alpha   90.00
_cell.angle_beta   90.00
_cell.angle_gamma   90.00
#
_symmetry.space_group_name_H-M   'P 1'
#
loop_
_entity.id
_entity.type
_entity.pdbx_description
1 polymer ?
#
loop_
_entity_poly.entity_id
_entity_poly.type
_entity_poly.pdbx_seq_one_letter_code
_entity_poly.pdbx_strand_id
1 'polypeptide(L)'
;MTYELFRIGERIKNLRETNRLTQAELARKLGLSRSAVNAWEMGLSMPSALYVVELAKQFHVSTDYLLGMNSSSTISIDGLDYRQVKIVADLIDYFRTLY
;
A
#
# COMPACT_ATOMS: atom_id res chain seq x y z
N MET A 1 17.85 12.12 1.83
CA MET A 1 16.57 12.64 1.31
C MET A 1 16.08 11.88 0.08
N THR A 2 16.94 11.59 -0.91
CA THR A 2 16.61 10.79 -2.11
C THR A 2 16.20 9.33 -1.83
N TYR A 3 16.76 8.70 -0.80
CA TYR A 3 16.45 7.32 -0.43
C TYR A 3 14.98 7.10 0.00
N GLU A 4 14.39 8.03 0.74
CA GLU A 4 12.99 7.90 1.20
C GLU A 4 12.00 8.07 0.05
N LEU A 5 12.28 9.00 -0.88
CA LEU A 5 11.52 9.16 -2.13
C LEU A 5 11.53 7.88 -2.97
N PHE A 6 12.66 7.20 -3.03
CA PHE A 6 12.78 5.95 -3.77
C PHE A 6 11.97 4.83 -3.09
N ARG A 7 12.06 4.71 -1.76
CA ARG A 7 11.32 3.68 -0.99
C ARG A 7 9.80 3.81 -1.12
N ILE A 8 9.24 5.01 -1.06
CA ILE A 8 7.79 5.20 -1.25
C ILE A 8 7.38 4.91 -2.71
N GLY A 9 8.18 5.37 -3.68
CA GLY A 9 7.91 5.15 -5.10
C GLY A 9 7.83 3.67 -5.47
N GLU A 10 8.78 2.87 -4.95
CA GLU A 10 8.76 1.42 -5.11
C GLU A 10 7.54 0.77 -4.46
N ARG A 11 7.15 1.19 -3.25
CA ARG A 11 5.95 0.66 -2.58
C ARG A 11 4.67 0.98 -3.35
N ILE A 12 4.53 2.20 -3.87
CA ILE A 12 3.38 2.60 -4.71
C ILE A 12 3.33 1.72 -5.96
N LYS A 13 4.47 1.55 -6.65
CA LYS A 13 4.56 0.72 -7.85
C LYS A 13 4.17 -0.73 -7.56
N ASN A 14 4.73 -1.32 -6.52
CA ASN A 14 4.44 -2.70 -6.13
C ASN A 14 2.96 -2.91 -5.81
N LEU A 15 2.37 -2.05 -4.97
CA LEU A 15 0.94 -2.12 -4.63
C LEU A 15 0.06 -1.97 -5.88
N ARG A 16 0.40 -1.05 -6.77
CA ARG A 16 -0.31 -0.84 -8.04
C ARG A 16 -0.28 -2.11 -8.90
N GLU A 17 0.89 -2.74 -9.04
CA GLU A 17 1.09 -3.92 -9.88
C GLU A 17 0.42 -5.17 -9.28
N THR A 18 0.49 -5.36 -7.95
CA THR A 18 -0.24 -6.45 -7.26
C THR A 18 -1.75 -6.31 -7.41
N ASN A 19 -2.27 -5.09 -7.46
CA ASN A 19 -3.68 -4.80 -7.75
C ASN A 19 -4.01 -4.79 -9.26
N ARG A 20 -3.06 -5.16 -10.13
CA ARG A 20 -3.21 -5.23 -11.60
C ARG A 20 -3.65 -3.91 -12.24
N LEU A 21 -3.22 -2.78 -11.68
CA LEU A 21 -3.54 -1.46 -12.21
C LEU A 21 -2.38 -0.94 -13.08
N THR A 22 -2.71 -0.26 -14.17
CA THR A 22 -1.78 0.60 -14.91
C THR A 22 -1.60 1.94 -14.18
N GLN A 23 -0.53 2.68 -14.46
CA GLN A 23 -0.32 4.03 -13.92
C GLN A 23 -1.51 4.96 -14.25
N ALA A 24 -2.10 4.81 -15.44
CA ALA A 24 -3.23 5.62 -15.88
C ALA A 24 -4.53 5.27 -15.12
N GLU A 25 -4.74 4.01 -14.75
CA GLU A 25 -5.90 3.59 -13.95
C GLU A 25 -5.79 4.05 -12.50
N LEU A 26 -4.61 3.94 -11.89
CA LEU A 26 -4.38 4.49 -10.55
C LEU A 26 -4.56 6.01 -10.54
N ALA A 27 -4.01 6.71 -11.54
CA ALA A 27 -4.19 8.14 -11.68
C ALA A 27 -5.67 8.53 -11.80
N ARG A 28 -6.44 7.80 -12.60
CA ARG A 28 -7.90 8.02 -12.77
C ARG A 28 -8.66 7.83 -11.45
N LYS A 29 -8.32 6.81 -10.66
CA LYS A 29 -8.93 6.56 -9.34
C LYS A 29 -8.64 7.69 -8.35
N LEU A 30 -7.48 8.34 -8.46
CA LEU A 30 -7.03 9.43 -7.57
C LEU A 30 -7.35 10.84 -8.11
N GLY A 31 -7.97 10.96 -9.29
CA GLY A 31 -8.24 12.25 -9.92
C GLY A 31 -6.97 12.99 -10.39
N LEU A 32 -5.96 12.25 -10.84
CA LEU A 32 -4.63 12.74 -11.20
C LEU A 32 -4.26 12.48 -12.66
N SER A 33 -3.18 13.09 -13.12
CA SER A 33 -2.53 12.72 -14.38
C SER A 33 -1.69 11.45 -14.23
N ARG A 34 -1.54 10.68 -15.32
CA ARG A 34 -0.59 9.54 -15.36
C ARG A 34 0.84 9.98 -15.01
N SER A 35 1.24 11.19 -15.45
CA SER A 35 2.58 11.73 -15.20
C SER A 35 2.85 11.96 -13.71
N ALA A 36 1.84 12.32 -12.91
CA ALA A 36 1.98 12.46 -11.46
C ALA A 36 2.32 11.12 -10.81
N VAL A 37 1.58 10.06 -11.13
CA VAL A 37 1.85 8.69 -10.64
C VAL A 37 3.23 8.21 -11.07
N ASN A 38 3.61 8.43 -12.33
CA ASN A 38 4.93 8.08 -12.82
C ASN A 38 6.06 8.83 -12.08
N ALA A 39 5.85 10.12 -11.77
CA ALA A 39 6.83 10.91 -11.04
C ALA A 39 7.01 10.40 -9.60
N TRP A 40 5.95 9.88 -8.96
CA TRP A 40 6.05 9.22 -7.65
C TRP A 40 6.81 7.90 -7.74
N GLU A 41 6.46 7.03 -8.70
CA GLU A 41 7.07 5.70 -8.87
C GLU A 41 8.56 5.77 -9.25
N MET A 42 8.97 6.85 -9.93
CA MET A 42 10.37 7.10 -10.28
C MET A 42 11.16 7.86 -9.20
N GLY A 43 10.52 8.20 -8.07
CA GLY A 43 11.15 8.99 -7.01
C GLY A 43 11.47 10.44 -7.40
N LEU A 44 10.85 10.97 -8.46
CA LEU A 44 11.04 12.33 -8.96
C LEU A 44 10.25 13.36 -8.14
N SER A 45 9.19 12.93 -7.43
CA SER A 45 8.40 13.76 -6.52
C SER A 45 7.74 12.90 -5.44
N MET A 46 7.31 13.52 -4.33
CA MET A 46 6.50 12.83 -3.32
C MET A 46 4.99 13.10 -3.53
N PRO A 47 4.13 12.11 -3.23
CA PRO A 47 2.72 12.39 -3.00
C PRO A 47 2.55 13.30 -1.79
N SER A 48 1.59 14.22 -1.85
CA SER A 48 1.21 15.01 -0.68
C SER A 48 0.59 14.12 0.41
N ALA A 49 0.52 14.61 1.65
CA ALA A 49 -0.10 13.85 2.74
C ALA A 49 -1.52 13.38 2.41
N LEU A 50 -2.29 14.19 1.68
CA LEU A 50 -3.62 13.83 1.19
C LEU A 50 -3.56 12.59 0.29
N TYR A 51 -2.65 12.55 -0.68
CA TYR A 51 -2.52 11.39 -1.57
C TYR A 51 -1.92 10.18 -0.88
N VAL A 52 -1.06 10.36 0.13
CA VAL A 52 -0.58 9.24 0.97
C VAL A 52 -1.76 8.55 1.67
N VAL A 53 -2.70 9.33 2.21
CA VAL A 53 -3.93 8.80 2.84
C VAL A 53 -4.82 8.09 1.80
N GLU A 54 -5.03 8.69 0.63
CA GLU A 54 -5.86 8.07 -0.41
C GLU A 54 -5.22 6.79 -0.98
N LEU A 55 -3.90 6.74 -1.15
CA LEU A 55 -3.17 5.53 -1.53
C LEU A 55 -3.30 4.44 -0.46
N ALA A 56 -3.17 4.80 0.82
CA ALA A 56 -3.33 3.88 1.94
C ALA A 56 -4.72 3.24 1.96
N LYS A 57 -5.78 4.04 1.75
CA LYS A 57 -7.15 3.54 1.60
C LYS A 57 -7.32 2.66 0.37
N GLN A 58 -6.85 3.12 -0.80
CA GLN A 58 -6.98 2.40 -2.07
C GLN A 58 -6.33 1.01 -2.04
N PHE A 59 -5.24 0.87 -1.30
CA PHE A 59 -4.48 -0.38 -1.22
C PHE A 59 -4.67 -1.14 0.09
N HIS A 60 -5.53 -0.65 0.99
CA HIS A 60 -5.81 -1.27 2.30
C HIS A 60 -4.54 -1.51 3.13
N VAL A 61 -3.62 -0.54 3.14
CA VAL A 61 -2.39 -0.54 3.93
C VAL A 61 -2.33 0.68 4.85
N SER A 62 -1.46 0.65 5.86
CA SER A 62 -1.21 1.84 6.67
C SER A 62 -0.36 2.88 5.93
N THR A 63 -0.47 4.14 6.33
CA THR A 63 0.42 5.21 5.87
C THR A 63 1.88 4.93 6.27
N ASP A 64 2.10 4.31 7.43
CA ASP A 64 3.41 3.87 7.91
C ASP A 64 4.07 2.85 7.00
N TYR A 65 3.27 1.91 6.47
CA TYR A 65 3.73 1.01 5.43
C TYR A 65 4.09 1.81 4.17
N LEU A 66 3.21 2.68 3.66
CA LEU A 66 3.50 3.46 2.46
C LEU A 66 4.78 4.31 2.58
N LEU A 67 4.98 4.94 3.75
CA LEU A 67 6.12 5.81 4.05
C LEU A 67 7.39 5.04 4.46
N GLY A 68 7.34 3.71 4.53
CA GLY A 68 8.50 2.91 4.91
C GLY A 68 8.94 3.05 6.37
N MET A 69 8.07 3.55 7.25
CA MET A 69 8.31 3.66 8.69
C MET A 69 8.19 2.31 9.41
N ASN A 70 7.46 1.37 8.80
CA ASN A 70 7.38 -0.02 9.27
C ASN A 70 7.58 -1.02 8.12
N SER A 71 8.31 -2.10 8.42
CA SER A 71 8.44 -3.28 7.56
C SER A 71 7.27 -4.25 7.73
N SER A 72 6.46 -4.07 8.77
CA SER A 72 5.33 -4.93 9.09
C SER A 72 4.22 -4.74 8.06
N SER A 73 3.87 -5.82 7.36
CA SER A 73 2.67 -5.90 6.54
C SER A 73 1.46 -6.14 7.44
N THR A 74 0.38 -5.41 7.22
CA THR A 74 -0.90 -5.59 7.92
C THR A 74 -1.93 -6.18 6.95
N ILE A 75 -2.75 -7.11 7.44
CA ILE A 75 -3.92 -7.61 6.71
C ILE A 75 -5.13 -6.83 7.22
N SER A 76 -5.82 -6.08 6.36
CA SER A 76 -7.10 -5.48 6.73
C SER A 76 -8.14 -6.58 6.93
N ILE A 77 -8.89 -6.48 8.02
CA ILE A 77 -10.01 -7.34 8.36
C ILE A 77 -11.36 -6.61 8.21
N ASP A 78 -11.37 -5.47 7.51
CA ASP A 78 -12.57 -4.67 7.30
C ASP A 78 -13.64 -5.48 6.57
N GLY A 79 -14.88 -5.45 7.08
CA GLY A 79 -16.00 -6.19 6.52
C GLY A 79 -16.06 -7.68 6.89
N LEU A 80 -15.14 -8.18 7.73
CA LEU A 80 -15.18 -9.55 8.25
C LEU A 80 -15.99 -9.65 9.54
N ASP A 81 -16.75 -10.74 9.69
CA ASP A 81 -17.40 -11.11 10.94
C ASP A 81 -16.40 -11.75 11.93
N TYR A 82 -16.83 -11.90 13.19
CA TYR A 82 -15.99 -12.47 14.24
C TYR A 82 -15.43 -13.87 13.90
N ARG A 83 -16.23 -14.72 13.23
CA ARG A 83 -15.80 -16.09 12.88
C ARG A 83 -14.74 -16.04 11.78
N GLN A 84 -14.90 -15.16 10.81
CA GLN A 84 -13.94 -14.97 9.72
C GLN A 84 -12.62 -14.42 10.25
N VAL A 85 -12.65 -13.42 11.14
CA VAL A 85 -11.45 -12.91 11.81
C VAL A 85 -10.74 -14.00 12.60
N LYS A 86 -11.50 -14.84 13.31
CA LYS A 86 -10.94 -15.95 14.09
C LYS A 86 -10.18 -16.96 13.22
N ILE A 87 -10.72 -17.32 12.05
CA ILE A 87 -10.04 -18.22 11.10
C ILE A 87 -8.69 -17.64 10.66
N VAL A 88 -8.64 -16.35 10.34
CA VAL A 88 -7.39 -15.68 9.94
C VAL A 88 -6.39 -15.68 11.09
N ALA A 89 -6.83 -15.40 12.31
CA ALA A 89 -5.99 -15.43 13.50
C ALA A 89 -5.40 -16.84 13.76
N ASP A 90 -6.25 -17.87 13.71
CA ASP A 90 -5.84 -19.26 13.91
C ASP A 90 -4.80 -19.70 12.86
N LEU A 91 -4.95 -19.26 11.60
CA LEU A 91 -3.99 -19.54 10.52
C LEU A 91 -2.64 -18.86 10.76
N ILE A 92 -2.65 -17.60 11.22
CA ILE A 92 -1.42 -16.88 11.56
C ILE A 92 -0.70 -17.59 12.71
N ASP A 93 -1.43 -18.00 13.74
CA ASP A 93 -0.86 -18.71 14.88
C ASP A 93 -0.32 -20.08 14.47
N TYR A 94 -1.02 -20.81 13.60
CA TYR A 94 -0.50 -22.04 13.01
C TYR A 94 0.86 -21.83 12.34
N PHE A 95 1.01 -20.81 11.48
CA PHE A 95 2.29 -20.51 10.84
C PHE A 95 3.39 -20.10 11.81
N ARG A 96 3.04 -19.47 12.93
CA ARG A 96 4.01 -19.12 13.99
C ARG A 96 4.51 -20.32 14.78
N THR A 97 3.68 -21.37 14.92
CA THR A 97 4.07 -22.60 15.65
C THR A 97 4.91 -23.58 14.83
N LEU A 98 5.06 -23.34 13.52
CA LEU A 98 5.88 -24.17 12.63
C LEU A 98 7.39 -23.82 12.65
N TYR A 99 7.79 -22.87 13.49
CA TYR A 99 9.18 -22.46 13.73
C TYR A 99 9.40 -22.18 15.22
#